data_AF-A0A0F6I8V8-F1
#
_entry.id   AF-A0A0F6I8V8-F1
#
_cell.length_a   1.000
_cell.length_b   1.000
_cell.length_c   1.000
_cell.angle_alpha   90.00
_cell.angle_beta   90.00
_cell.angle_gamma   90.00
#
_symmetry.space_group_name_H-M   'P 1'
#
loop_
_entity.id
_entity.type
_entity.pdbx_description
1 polymer ?
#
loop_
_entity_poly.entity_id
_entity_poly.type
_entity_poly.pdbx_seq_one_letter_code
_entity_poly.pdbx_strand_id
1 'polypeptide(L)' 'MGYSRDSFYRFQELYEKEGELAVQDLNRRKPNPKNRIEPEKEEAVKKMAIDFPAYDPVKSIE' A
#
# COMPACT_ATOMS: atom_id res chain seq x y z
N MET A 1 -18.18 3.93 -17.32
CA MET A 1 -17.97 3.02 -16.18
C MET A 1 -16.54 2.50 -16.28
N GLY A 2 -15.66 2.89 -15.35
CA GLY A 2 -14.20 2.78 -15.47
C GLY A 2 -13.62 1.38 -15.21
N TYR A 3 -14.26 0.32 -15.67
CA TYR A 3 -13.78 -1.06 -15.52
C TYR A 3 -14.00 -1.86 -16.81
N SER A 4 -13.06 -2.77 -17.11
CA SER A 4 -13.20 -3.70 -18.23
C SER A 4 -14.17 -4.84 -17.90
N ARG A 5 -14.74 -5.47 -18.93
CA ARG A 5 -15.61 -6.66 -18.80
C ARG A 5 -14.94 -7.79 -18.01
N ASP A 6 -13.64 -7.99 -18.24
CA ASP A 6 -12.82 -8.97 -17.53
C ASP A 6 -12.70 -8.65 -16.03
N SER A 7 -12.49 -7.38 -15.70
CA SER A 7 -12.44 -6.94 -14.29
C SER A 7 -13.78 -7.18 -13.60
N PHE A 8 -14.89 -6.92 -14.29
CA PHE A 8 -16.24 -7.14 -13.76
C PHE A 8 -16.47 -8.61 -13.36
N TYR A 9 -16.20 -9.56 -14.25
CA TYR A 9 -16.40 -10.98 -13.94
C TYR A 9 -15.44 -11.50 -12.87
N ARG A 10 -14.20 -10.99 -12.81
CA ARG A 10 -13.28 -11.34 -11.72
C ARG A 10 -13.81 -10.91 -10.34
N PHE A 11 -14.40 -9.72 -10.25
CA PHE A 11 -15.04 -9.29 -9.01
C PHE A 11 -16.32 -10.07 -8.70
N GLN A 12 -17.11 -10.42 -9.73
CA GLN A 12 -18.30 -11.25 -9.58
C GLN A 12 -17.97 -12.64 -9.03
N GLU A 13 -16.97 -13.32 -9.60
CA GLU A 13 -16.55 -14.65 -9.13
C GLU A 13 -16.01 -14.62 -7.69
N LEU A 14 -15.27 -13.57 -7.32
CA LEU A 14 -14.76 -13.38 -5.96
C LEU A 14 -15.92 -13.15 -4.97
N TYR A 15 -16.91 -12.36 -5.36
CA TYR A 15 -18.11 -12.11 -4.56
C TYR A 15 -18.94 -13.39 -4.35
N GLU A 16 -19.12 -14.19 -5.40
CA GLU A 16 -19.88 -15.45 -5.31
C GLU A 16 -19.18 -16.50 -4.43
N LYS A 17 -17.84 -16.50 -4.38
CA LYS A 17 -17.05 -17.47 -3.60
C LYS A 17 -16.85 -17.08 -2.14
N GLU A 18 -16.55 -15.82 -1.86
CA GLU A 18 -16.07 -15.37 -0.55
C GLU A 18 -16.87 -14.16 0.01
N GLY A 19 -17.95 -13.75 -0.67
CA GLY A 19 -18.84 -12.68 -0.24
C GLY A 19 -18.22 -11.28 -0.31
N GLU A 20 -18.85 -10.31 0.36
CA GLU A 20 -18.42 -8.91 0.35
C GLU A 20 -16.99 -8.68 0.87
N LEU A 21 -16.53 -9.50 1.82
CA LEU A 21 -15.24 -9.34 2.49
C LEU A 21 -14.05 -9.56 1.54
N ALA A 22 -14.17 -10.45 0.56
CA ALA A 22 -13.11 -10.70 -0.42
C ALA A 22 -12.91 -9.57 -1.42
N VAL A 23 -13.98 -8.81 -1.69
CA VAL A 23 -13.88 -7.63 -2.56
C VAL A 23 -13.13 -6.50 -1.85
N GLN A 24 -13.16 -6.45 -0.52
CA GLN A 24 -12.44 -5.43 0.27
C GLN A 24 -10.92 -5.67 0.34
N ASP A 25 -10.45 -6.93 0.30
CA ASP A 25 -9.02 -7.26 0.43
C ASP A 25 -8.21 -7.16 -0.89
N LEU A 26 -8.83 -6.62 -1.94
CA LEU A 26 -8.19 -6.25 -3.22
C LEU A 26 -7.27 -5.03 -3.13
N ASN A 27 -6.96 -4.55 -1.92
CA ASN A 27 -6.00 -3.47 -1.76
C ASN A 27 -4.60 -3.94 -2.19
N ARG A 28 -4.17 -3.47 -3.36
CA ARG A 28 -2.85 -3.78 -3.94
C ARG A 28 -1.69 -3.19 -3.15
N ARG A 29 -1.94 -2.29 -2.19
CA ARG A 29 -0.90 -1.68 -1.34
C ARG A 29 -0.65 -2.53 -0.09
N LYS A 30 -0.18 -3.77 -0.28
CA LYS A 30 0.34 -4.58 0.83
C LYS A 30 1.83 -4.23 1.03
N PRO A 31 2.30 -3.97 2.27
CA PRO A 31 3.72 -3.77 2.53
C PRO A 31 4.50 -5.01 2.06
N ASN A 32 5.50 -4.82 1.20
CA ASN A 32 6.35 -5.91 0.76
C ASN A 32 7.41 -6.18 1.85
N PRO A 33 7.40 -7.35 2.53
CA PRO A 33 8.38 -7.65 3.58
C PRO A 33 9.83 -7.62 3.08
N LYS A 34 10.05 -7.91 1.78
CA LYS A 34 11.38 -7.84 1.15
C LYS A 34 11.93 -6.42 1.04
N ASN A 35 11.06 -5.41 1.13
CA ASN A 35 11.45 -4.01 1.14
C ASN A 35 11.72 -3.50 2.56
N ARG A 36 11.59 -4.34 3.60
CA ARG A 36 11.93 -3.96 4.96
C ARG A 36 13.44 -4.06 5.17
N ILE A 37 13.96 -3.10 5.92
CA ILE A 37 15.34 -3.08 6.41
C ILE A 37 15.36 -3.53 7.88
N GLU A 38 16.54 -3.65 8.47
CA GLU A 38 16.69 -3.92 9.90
C GLU A 38 15.90 -2.90 10.74
N PRO A 39 15.21 -3.33 11.81
CA PRO A 39 14.30 -2.46 12.58
C PRO A 39 15.03 -1.26 13.18
N GLU A 40 16.27 -1.44 13.63
CA GLU A 40 17.10 -0.36 14.18
C GLU A 40 17.36 0.74 13.14
N LYS A 41 17.62 0.35 11.89
CA LYS A 41 17.81 1.29 10.78
C LYS A 41 16.51 1.99 10.40
N GLU A 42 15.39 1.27 10.39
CA GLU A 42 14.08 1.84 10.12
C GLU A 42 13.68 2.90 11.17
N GLU A 43 13.93 2.62 12.46
CA GLU A 43 13.68 3.56 13.54
C GLU A 43 14.59 4.79 13.48
N ALA A 44 15.88 4.61 13.17
CA ALA A 44 16.82 5.71 13.01
C ALA A 44 16.38 6.67 11.89
N VAL A 45 15.96 6.12 10.74
CA VAL A 45 15.46 6.93 9.60
C VAL A 45 14.18 7.66 9.97
N LYS A 46 13.25 7.01 10.70
CA LYS A 46 12.02 7.67 11.17
C LYS A 46 12.32 8.83 12.12
N LYS A 47 13.22 8.64 13.09
CA LYS A 47 13.62 9.71 14.01
C LYS A 47 14.26 10.88 13.26
N MET A 48 15.18 10.58 12.34
CA MET A 48 15.80 11.60 11.48
C MET A 48 14.77 12.41 10.68
N ALA A 49 13.76 11.76 10.10
CA ALA A 49 12.72 12.44 9.34
C ALA A 49 11.81 13.33 10.20
N ILE A 50 11.60 12.97 11.47
CA ILE A 50 10.84 13.77 12.44
C ILE A 50 11.66 14.97 12.90
N ASP A 51 12.94 14.76 13.25
CA ASP A 51 13.83 15.79 13.78
C ASP A 51 14.24 16.80 12.69
N PHE A 52 14.35 16.34 11.44
CA PHE A 52 14.76 17.15 10.29
C PHE A 52 13.79 16.98 9.12
N PRO A 53 12.58 17.58 9.19
CA PRO A 53 11.55 17.42 8.17
C PRO A 53 11.96 17.99 6.80
N ALA A 54 12.94 18.88 6.75
CA ALA A 54 13.49 19.44 5.49
C ALA A 54 14.39 18.46 4.73
N TYR A 55 14.84 17.36 5.35
CA TYR A 55 15.62 16.32 4.68
C TYR A 55 14.76 15.28 3.97
N ASP A 56 13.44 15.35 4.11
CA ASP A 56 12.54 14.50 3.35
C ASP A 56 12.46 15.01 1.90
N PRO A 57 13.02 14.27 0.91
CA PRO A 57 13.02 14.69 -0.49
C PRO A 57 11.61 14.79 -1.08
N VAL A 58 10.59 14.23 -0.42
CA VAL A 58 9.19 14.35 -0.82
C VAL A 58 8.59 15.68 -0.38
N LYS A 59 9.09 16.29 0.72
CA LYS A 59 8.64 17.58 1.24
C LYS A 59 9.47 18.78 0.75
N SER A 60 10.69 18.56 0.25
CA SER A 60 11.53 19.63 -0.26
C SER A 60 11.07 20.21 -1.62
N ILE A 61 9.98 19.69 -2.18
CA ILE A 61 9.38 20.14 -3.44
C ILE A 61 8.09 20.90 -3.07
N GLU A 62 8.24 22.09 -2.52
CA GLU A 62 7.18 23.13 -2.43
C GLU A 62 7.58 24.33 -3.29
#